data_AF-A0A7J4MLH1-F1
#
_entry.id   AF-A0A7J4MLH1-F1
#
_cell.length_a   1.000
_cell.length_b   1.000
_cell.length_c   1.000
_cell.angle_alpha   90.00
_cell.angle_beta   90.00
_cell.angle_gamma   90.00
#
_symmetry.space_group_name_H-M   'P 1'
#
loop_
_entity.id
_entity.type
_entity.pdbx_description
1 polymer ?
#
loop_
_entity_poly.entity_id
_entity_poly.type
_entity_poly.pdbx_seq_one_letter_code
_entity_poly.pdbx_strand_id
1 'polypeptide(L)'
;MVNNVVRPPTPVNEPVLGYLPGSNERTLLKAELVKQESEILEIPCIINGEEVFTGDVVEQVMPHDHSHVIARVHMAGEKEVKSAIDAALQAHDMWSTMPWESRCAIFLKASELLAGPRRAEINASTMLNQSKTCHQAEIDSACELIDFWRFNSDYCRQIYEDLQPPVSPSSMWNSSEIRPLEGFVFSVTPFNFSSIAANLPSSAAIMGNTGVWKPSRNSYVSNYRLMRLMMDAGLPAGVINFIPGKASLVGDICMSHPELAGVHFTGSTAVFRKMWKDIANNLENLRSYPRIVGETGGKDFIVAHPDCDKRALTVALLRGAFEFQGQKCSAASRAYIPESVWDAIKDEYCEEVSKIRMGDPRDFSNFMSAVIDRKSFDNITGYIDRAKEDPSCEIITGGGYDDKTGYFIEPTTILCKDSRYESMEEEIFGPVMSIHVYPDNDFE
;
A
#
# COMPACT_ATOMS: atom_id res chain seq x y z
N MET A 1 -23.55 -20.06 -25.34
CA MET A 1 -23.89 -18.74 -24.78
C MET A 1 -24.79 -18.95 -23.59
N VAL A 2 -24.42 -18.38 -22.45
CA VAL A 2 -25.29 -18.35 -21.27
C VAL A 2 -26.34 -17.26 -21.53
N ASN A 3 -27.62 -17.56 -21.31
CA ASN A 3 -28.72 -16.61 -21.54
C ASN A 3 -29.21 -16.05 -20.19
N ASN A 4 -28.37 -15.23 -19.54
CA ASN A 4 -28.67 -14.60 -18.26
C ASN A 4 -28.05 -13.20 -18.17
N VAL A 5 -28.58 -12.38 -17.25
CA VAL A 5 -27.95 -11.12 -16.81
C VAL A 5 -27.34 -11.41 -15.45
N VAL A 6 -26.01 -11.51 -15.38
CA VAL A 6 -25.30 -11.88 -14.16
C VAL A 6 -25.10 -10.65 -13.28
N ARG A 7 -25.31 -10.82 -11.98
CA ARG A 7 -24.94 -9.82 -10.97
C ARG A 7 -24.01 -10.49 -9.95
N PRO A 8 -22.74 -10.06 -9.79
CA PRO A 8 -21.97 -10.34 -8.60
C PRO A 8 -22.76 -10.07 -7.30
N PRO A 9 -22.39 -10.73 -6.19
CA PRO A 9 -22.92 -10.39 -4.88
C PRO A 9 -22.74 -8.89 -4.59
N THR A 10 -23.77 -8.26 -4.01
CA THR A 10 -23.66 -6.87 -3.56
C THR A 10 -22.51 -6.75 -2.55
N PRO A 11 -21.52 -5.88 -2.81
CA PRO A 11 -20.38 -5.73 -1.91
C PRO A 11 -20.84 -5.07 -0.61
N VAL A 12 -20.29 -5.54 0.50
CA VAL A 12 -20.37 -4.90 1.82
C VAL A 12 -18.96 -4.80 2.37
N ASN A 13 -18.68 -3.72 3.11
CA ASN A 13 -17.39 -3.57 3.75
C ASN A 13 -17.13 -4.71 4.71
N GLU A 14 -15.92 -5.26 4.63
CA GLU A 14 -15.47 -6.33 5.49
C GLU A 14 -15.36 -5.84 6.95
N PRO A 15 -15.96 -6.55 7.92
CA PRO A 15 -15.84 -6.18 9.32
C PRO A 15 -14.38 -6.19 9.80
N VAL A 16 -13.99 -5.15 10.54
CA VAL A 16 -12.69 -5.08 11.20
C VAL A 16 -12.73 -5.93 12.47
N LEU A 17 -11.87 -6.95 12.56
CA LEU A 17 -11.76 -7.77 13.75
C LEU A 17 -10.94 -7.07 14.85
N GLY A 18 -11.35 -7.27 16.10
CA GLY A 18 -10.81 -6.52 17.24
C GLY A 18 -9.55 -7.09 17.89
N TYR A 19 -9.23 -8.37 17.68
CA TYR A 19 -8.07 -9.06 18.30
C TYR A 19 -8.01 -8.94 19.84
N LEU A 20 -9.19 -8.94 20.47
CA LEU A 20 -9.34 -8.81 21.92
C LEU A 20 -8.69 -9.99 22.66
N PRO A 21 -8.27 -9.81 23.93
CA PRO A 21 -7.78 -10.93 24.73
C PRO A 21 -8.77 -12.11 24.76
N GLY A 22 -8.30 -13.30 24.40
CA GLY A 22 -9.10 -14.52 24.36
C GLY A 22 -9.91 -14.75 23.07
N SER A 23 -9.88 -13.83 22.10
CA SER A 23 -10.59 -14.02 20.83
C SER A 23 -9.90 -15.05 19.92
N ASN A 24 -10.68 -15.65 19.02
CA ASN A 24 -10.19 -16.69 18.11
C ASN A 24 -9.20 -16.12 17.09
N GLU A 25 -9.51 -14.96 16.51
CA GLU A 25 -8.65 -14.27 15.55
C GLU A 25 -7.30 -13.88 16.16
N ARG A 26 -7.25 -13.50 17.46
CA ARG A 26 -5.99 -13.26 18.17
C ARG A 26 -5.17 -14.53 18.32
N THR A 27 -5.82 -15.64 18.62
CA THR A 27 -5.16 -16.95 18.77
C THR A 27 -4.56 -17.41 17.44
N LEU A 28 -5.35 -17.34 16.36
CA LEU A 28 -4.91 -17.70 15.01
C LEU A 28 -3.77 -16.82 14.52
N LEU A 29 -3.89 -15.50 14.68
CA LEU A 29 -2.84 -14.56 14.27
C LEU A 29 -1.54 -14.79 15.05
N LYS A 30 -1.60 -15.02 16.36
CA LYS A 30 -0.41 -15.34 17.16
C LYS A 30 0.26 -16.64 16.74
N ALA A 31 -0.51 -17.69 16.45
CA ALA A 31 0.03 -18.95 15.97
C ALA A 31 0.79 -18.75 14.65
N GLU A 32 0.23 -17.95 13.75
CA GLU A 32 0.83 -17.68 12.46
C GLU A 32 2.06 -16.76 12.54
N LEU A 33 2.07 -15.79 13.45
CA LEU A 33 3.27 -14.99 13.74
C LEU A 33 4.44 -15.88 14.20
N VAL A 34 4.20 -16.80 15.14
CA VAL A 34 5.23 -17.75 15.62
C VAL A 34 5.72 -18.65 14.49
N LYS A 35 4.80 -19.17 13.68
CA LYS A 35 5.15 -20.02 12.54
C LYS A 35 6.01 -19.27 11.53
N GLN A 36 5.56 -18.11 11.06
CA GLN A 36 6.27 -17.35 10.03
C GLN A 36 7.60 -16.77 10.49
N GLU A 37 7.73 -16.43 11.77
CA GLU A 37 9.02 -16.03 12.35
C GLU A 37 10.04 -17.18 12.32
N SER A 38 9.60 -18.42 12.56
CA SER A 38 10.49 -19.59 12.58
C SER A 38 10.91 -20.08 11.20
N GLU A 39 10.31 -19.55 10.14
CA GLU A 39 10.56 -19.93 8.75
C GLU A 39 11.43 -18.87 8.06
N ILE A 40 12.36 -19.32 7.21
CA ILE A 40 13.01 -18.47 6.22
C ILE A 40 12.39 -18.82 4.86
N LEU A 41 11.55 -17.93 4.35
CA LEU A 41 10.81 -18.17 3.11
C LEU A 41 11.71 -17.96 1.88
N GLU A 42 11.74 -18.92 0.96
CA GLU A 42 12.28 -18.67 -0.39
C GLU A 42 11.23 -17.97 -1.24
N ILE A 43 11.54 -16.79 -1.77
CA ILE A 43 10.63 -16.01 -2.62
C ILE A 43 11.17 -16.00 -4.05
N PRO A 44 10.62 -16.81 -4.96
CA PRO A 44 10.96 -16.79 -6.38
C PRO A 44 10.27 -15.62 -7.10
N CYS A 45 10.68 -15.40 -8.35
CA CYS A 45 9.79 -14.74 -9.32
C CYS A 45 8.62 -15.69 -9.65
N ILE A 46 7.42 -15.17 -9.91
CA ILE A 46 6.33 -15.95 -10.51
C ILE A 46 6.14 -15.52 -11.95
N ILE A 47 6.51 -16.37 -12.90
CA ILE A 47 6.44 -16.09 -14.33
C ILE A 47 5.60 -17.19 -14.97
N ASN A 48 4.54 -16.80 -15.66
CA ASN A 48 3.60 -17.74 -16.27
C ASN A 48 3.07 -18.81 -15.28
N GLY A 49 2.81 -18.40 -14.03
CA GLY A 49 2.34 -19.30 -12.97
C GLY A 49 3.41 -20.21 -12.34
N GLU A 50 4.64 -20.19 -12.84
CA GLU A 50 5.74 -21.02 -12.36
C GLU A 50 6.69 -20.25 -11.46
N GLU A 51 7.27 -20.95 -10.47
CA GLU A 51 8.31 -20.43 -9.59
C GLU A 51 9.67 -20.43 -10.30
N VAL A 52 10.28 -19.24 -10.45
CA VAL A 52 11.58 -19.04 -11.08
C VAL A 52 12.60 -18.56 -10.05
N PHE A 53 13.55 -19.44 -9.72
CA PHE A 53 14.65 -19.18 -8.79
C PHE A 53 15.88 -18.70 -9.56
N THR A 54 16.27 -17.44 -9.40
CA THR A 54 17.35 -16.82 -10.19
C THR A 54 18.75 -17.05 -9.62
N GLY A 55 18.85 -17.49 -8.37
CA GLY A 55 20.11 -17.54 -7.61
C GLY A 55 20.71 -16.19 -7.20
N ASP A 56 20.26 -15.06 -7.76
CA ASP A 56 20.58 -13.71 -7.26
C ASP A 56 19.66 -13.39 -6.08
N VAL A 57 20.18 -13.53 -4.86
CA VAL A 57 19.38 -13.54 -3.64
C VAL A 57 19.67 -12.31 -2.78
N VAL A 58 18.60 -11.67 -2.29
CA VAL A 58 18.66 -10.68 -1.22
C VAL A 58 17.88 -11.16 0.00
N GLU A 59 18.33 -10.78 1.19
CA GLU A 59 17.62 -11.10 2.43
C GLU A 59 16.56 -10.04 2.72
N GLN A 60 15.38 -10.50 3.13
CA GLN A 60 14.33 -9.67 3.72
C GLN A 60 14.35 -9.87 5.22
N VAL A 61 14.35 -8.76 5.97
CA VAL A 61 14.36 -8.76 7.44
C VAL A 61 13.08 -8.14 8.01
N MET A 62 12.85 -8.32 9.31
CA MET A 62 11.82 -7.60 10.05
C MET A 62 12.30 -6.18 10.39
N PRO A 63 11.55 -5.10 10.14
CA PRO A 63 12.03 -3.75 10.47
C PRO A 63 12.24 -3.50 11.98
N HIS A 64 11.48 -4.19 12.82
CA HIS A 64 11.55 -4.15 14.28
C HIS A 64 12.59 -5.09 14.91
N ASP A 65 13.15 -5.99 14.10
CA ASP A 65 14.28 -6.86 14.43
C ASP A 65 15.08 -7.11 13.15
N HIS A 66 15.88 -6.12 12.75
CA HIS A 66 16.53 -6.12 11.44
C HIS A 66 17.66 -7.14 11.31
N SER A 67 17.98 -7.84 12.41
CA SER A 67 18.87 -9.00 12.42
C SER A 67 18.16 -10.30 12.04
N HIS A 68 16.81 -10.35 12.15
CA HIS A 68 16.01 -11.52 11.87
C HIS A 68 15.63 -11.57 10.38
N VAL A 69 16.22 -12.52 9.66
CA VAL A 69 15.90 -12.80 8.25
C VAL A 69 14.62 -13.62 8.16
N ILE A 70 13.60 -13.09 7.47
CA ILE A 70 12.30 -13.74 7.25
C ILE A 70 12.15 -14.33 5.85
N ALA A 71 12.98 -13.90 4.89
CA ALA A 71 12.99 -14.48 3.55
C ALA A 71 14.31 -14.28 2.81
N ARG A 72 14.56 -15.15 1.84
CA ARG A 72 15.55 -15.02 0.79
C ARG A 72 14.83 -14.83 -0.54
N VAL A 73 15.03 -13.68 -1.16
CA VAL A 73 14.27 -13.24 -2.34
C VAL A 73 15.13 -13.32 -3.58
N HIS A 74 14.65 -14.06 -4.57
CA HIS A 74 15.27 -14.19 -5.88
C HIS A 74 14.94 -12.99 -6.76
N MET A 75 15.97 -12.22 -7.06
CA MET A 75 15.89 -10.99 -7.83
C MET A 75 15.91 -11.30 -9.33
N ALA A 76 14.93 -10.75 -10.04
CA ALA A 76 14.81 -10.82 -11.49
C ALA A 76 15.94 -10.06 -12.19
N GLY A 77 16.57 -10.72 -13.16
CA GLY A 77 17.43 -10.09 -14.14
C GLY A 77 16.64 -9.67 -15.39
N GLU A 78 17.35 -9.20 -16.41
CA GLU A 78 16.75 -8.80 -17.69
C GLU A 78 15.96 -9.94 -18.35
N LYS A 79 16.49 -11.18 -18.26
CA LYS A 79 15.86 -12.36 -18.84
C LYS A 79 14.48 -12.61 -18.22
N GLU A 80 14.40 -12.59 -16.90
CA GLU A 80 13.16 -12.85 -16.16
C GLU A 80 12.12 -11.78 -16.42
N VAL A 81 12.53 -10.50 -16.50
CA VAL A 81 11.60 -9.40 -16.85
C VAL A 81 11.05 -9.58 -18.26
N LYS A 82 11.88 -9.91 -19.25
CA LYS A 82 11.41 -10.17 -20.62
C LYS A 82 10.47 -11.36 -20.69
N SER A 83 10.81 -12.46 -20.01
CA SER A 83 9.94 -13.64 -19.94
C SER A 83 8.60 -13.34 -19.25
N ALA A 84 8.57 -12.43 -18.26
CA ALA A 84 7.34 -11.98 -17.62
C ALA A 84 6.46 -11.15 -18.56
N ILE A 85 7.06 -10.28 -19.38
CA ILE A 85 6.34 -9.53 -20.42
C ILE A 85 5.78 -10.50 -21.46
N ASP A 86 6.60 -11.42 -21.96
CA ASP A 86 6.17 -12.43 -22.94
C ASP A 86 5.01 -13.28 -22.41
N ALA A 87 5.08 -13.71 -21.14
CA ALA A 87 4.02 -14.46 -20.49
C ALA A 87 2.72 -13.64 -20.35
N ALA A 88 2.81 -12.36 -19.99
CA ALA A 88 1.66 -11.46 -19.94
C ALA A 88 0.99 -11.32 -21.30
N LEU A 89 1.78 -11.10 -22.36
CA LEU A 89 1.28 -10.95 -23.72
C LEU A 89 0.65 -12.25 -24.24
N GLN A 90 1.25 -13.41 -23.95
CA GLN A 90 0.70 -14.71 -24.35
C GLN A 90 -0.62 -15.05 -23.62
N ALA A 91 -0.76 -14.66 -22.36
CA ALA A 91 -1.99 -14.87 -21.59
C ALA A 91 -3.12 -13.90 -21.97
N HIS A 92 -2.81 -12.79 -22.65
CA HIS A 92 -3.74 -11.71 -22.92
C HIS A 92 -4.95 -12.16 -23.74
N ASP A 93 -4.76 -12.88 -24.84
CA ASP A 93 -5.85 -13.31 -25.72
C ASP A 93 -6.90 -14.15 -24.96
N MET A 94 -6.43 -15.12 -24.17
CA MET A 94 -7.30 -15.96 -23.36
C MET A 94 -8.01 -15.16 -22.27
N TRP A 95 -7.30 -14.27 -21.59
CA TRP A 95 -7.82 -13.55 -20.44
C TRP A 95 -8.78 -12.42 -20.83
N SER A 96 -8.45 -11.68 -21.88
CA SER A 96 -9.25 -10.56 -22.40
C SER A 96 -10.59 -11.02 -22.95
N THR A 97 -10.64 -12.23 -23.54
CA THR A 97 -11.87 -12.85 -24.09
C THR A 97 -12.67 -13.67 -23.08
N MET A 98 -12.13 -13.92 -21.89
CA MET A 98 -12.88 -14.55 -20.79
C MET A 98 -14.06 -13.63 -20.39
N PRO A 99 -15.28 -14.17 -20.14
CA PRO A 99 -16.39 -13.35 -19.66
C PRO A 99 -16.01 -12.59 -18.38
N TRP A 100 -16.40 -11.32 -18.28
CA TRP A 100 -16.00 -10.45 -17.17
C TRP A 100 -16.45 -11.00 -15.81
N GLU A 101 -17.58 -11.71 -15.77
CA GLU A 101 -18.10 -12.39 -14.59
C GLU A 101 -17.14 -13.48 -14.09
N SER A 102 -16.54 -14.22 -15.03
CA SER A 102 -15.59 -15.29 -14.72
C SER A 102 -14.28 -14.71 -14.19
N ARG A 103 -13.85 -13.56 -14.73
CA ARG A 103 -12.70 -12.82 -14.18
C ARG A 103 -13.00 -12.33 -12.76
N CYS A 104 -14.16 -11.71 -12.53
CA CYS A 104 -14.57 -11.25 -11.21
C CYS A 104 -14.67 -12.40 -10.20
N ALA A 105 -15.17 -13.57 -10.60
CA ALA A 105 -15.32 -14.74 -9.74
C ALA A 105 -13.99 -15.19 -9.11
N ILE A 106 -12.86 -15.02 -9.80
CA ILE A 106 -11.53 -15.32 -9.25
C ILE A 106 -11.19 -14.40 -8.07
N PHE A 107 -11.40 -13.09 -8.22
CA PHE A 107 -11.09 -12.12 -7.17
C PHE A 107 -12.11 -12.14 -6.03
N LEU A 108 -13.38 -12.48 -6.32
CA LEU A 108 -14.37 -12.78 -5.29
C LEU A 108 -13.99 -14.05 -4.50
N LYS A 109 -13.47 -15.09 -5.16
CA LYS A 109 -12.93 -16.25 -4.44
C LYS A 109 -11.67 -15.90 -3.63
N ALA A 110 -10.80 -15.02 -4.14
CA ALA A 110 -9.65 -14.52 -3.40
C ALA A 110 -10.10 -13.76 -2.14
N SER A 111 -11.15 -12.94 -2.22
CA SER A 111 -11.69 -12.21 -1.07
C SER A 111 -12.29 -13.14 -0.02
N GLU A 112 -12.98 -14.23 -0.41
CA GLU A 112 -13.47 -15.23 0.53
C GLU A 112 -12.35 -16.04 1.18
N LEU A 113 -11.30 -16.41 0.43
CA LEU A 113 -10.11 -17.04 1.01
C LEU A 113 -9.44 -16.13 2.03
N LEU A 114 -9.33 -14.84 1.73
CA LEU A 114 -8.73 -13.84 2.61
C LEU A 114 -9.61 -13.52 3.82
N ALA A 115 -10.94 -13.46 3.66
CA ALA A 115 -11.88 -13.21 4.76
C ALA A 115 -11.88 -14.36 5.78
N GLY A 116 -11.68 -15.59 5.31
CA GLY A 116 -11.65 -16.79 6.15
C GLY A 116 -10.24 -17.35 6.37
N PRO A 117 -9.88 -18.47 5.70
CA PRO A 117 -8.75 -19.31 6.09
C PRO A 117 -7.37 -18.66 5.93
N ARG A 118 -7.22 -17.64 5.07
CA ARG A 118 -5.94 -16.97 4.81
C ARG A 118 -5.75 -15.67 5.59
N ARG A 119 -6.76 -15.20 6.34
CA ARG A 119 -6.72 -13.89 7.03
C ARG A 119 -5.53 -13.74 7.97
N ALA A 120 -5.36 -14.72 8.87
CA ALA A 120 -4.27 -14.72 9.84
C ALA A 120 -2.88 -14.81 9.18
N GLU A 121 -2.75 -15.58 8.08
CA GLU A 121 -1.50 -15.69 7.32
C GLU A 121 -1.07 -14.38 6.69
N ILE A 122 -2.00 -13.71 6.02
CA ILE A 122 -1.71 -12.45 5.34
C ILE A 122 -1.46 -11.34 6.36
N ASN A 123 -2.25 -11.25 7.42
CA ASN A 123 -2.02 -10.27 8.48
C ASN A 123 -0.66 -10.50 9.17
N ALA A 124 -0.31 -11.74 9.54
CA ALA A 124 0.99 -12.04 10.15
C ALA A 124 2.16 -11.61 9.24
N SER A 125 2.09 -11.94 7.95
CA SER A 125 3.14 -11.58 7.00
C SER A 125 3.31 -10.07 6.84
N THR A 126 2.20 -9.33 6.85
CA THR A 126 2.20 -7.87 6.79
C THR A 126 2.77 -7.26 8.07
N MET A 127 2.42 -7.82 9.25
CA MET A 127 2.99 -7.38 10.52
C MET A 127 4.50 -7.56 10.57
N LEU A 128 5.00 -8.76 10.25
CA LEU A 128 6.42 -9.10 10.33
C LEU A 128 7.25 -8.36 9.26
N ASN A 129 6.76 -8.32 8.01
CA ASN A 129 7.52 -7.71 6.92
C ASN A 129 7.49 -6.18 6.95
N GLN A 130 6.35 -5.57 7.32
CA GLN A 130 6.17 -4.11 7.24
C GLN A 130 6.13 -3.42 8.60
N SER A 131 6.27 -4.14 9.72
CA SER A 131 6.20 -3.58 11.08
C SER A 131 4.84 -2.96 11.43
N LYS A 132 3.76 -3.59 10.95
CA LYS A 132 2.39 -3.19 11.30
C LYS A 132 1.95 -3.83 12.61
N THR A 133 1.17 -3.10 13.42
CA THR A 133 0.41 -3.71 14.51
C THR A 133 -0.73 -4.58 13.96
N CYS A 134 -1.33 -5.43 14.79
CA CYS A 134 -2.44 -6.28 14.37
C CYS A 134 -3.62 -5.46 13.81
N HIS A 135 -3.94 -4.31 14.41
CA HIS A 135 -4.98 -3.42 13.89
C HIS A 135 -4.61 -2.83 12.53
N GLN A 136 -3.36 -2.36 12.36
CA GLN A 136 -2.93 -1.76 11.09
C GLN A 136 -2.82 -2.79 9.96
N ALA A 137 -2.47 -4.04 10.26
CA ALA A 137 -2.51 -5.13 9.28
C ALA A 137 -3.95 -5.53 8.94
N GLU A 138 -4.84 -5.60 9.94
CA GLU A 138 -6.25 -5.96 9.74
C GLU A 138 -6.99 -5.02 8.80
N ILE A 139 -6.87 -3.70 9.02
CA ILE A 139 -7.58 -2.71 8.21
C ILE A 139 -7.02 -2.61 6.79
N ASP A 140 -5.76 -3.02 6.58
CA ASP A 140 -5.05 -3.00 5.29
C ASP A 140 -5.16 -4.35 4.58
N SER A 141 -4.36 -5.32 5.02
CA SER A 141 -4.09 -6.54 4.27
C SER A 141 -5.25 -7.53 4.30
N ALA A 142 -6.23 -7.33 5.19
CA ALA A 142 -7.51 -8.03 5.17
C ALA A 142 -8.63 -7.12 4.67
N CYS A 143 -9.14 -6.19 5.49
CA CYS A 143 -10.37 -5.46 5.20
C CYS A 143 -10.32 -4.68 3.88
N GLU A 144 -9.35 -3.77 3.73
CA GLU A 144 -9.25 -2.93 2.53
C GLU A 144 -9.01 -3.77 1.26
N LEU A 145 -8.21 -4.83 1.33
CA LEU A 145 -7.99 -5.71 0.17
C LEU A 145 -9.23 -6.55 -0.20
N ILE A 146 -9.93 -7.09 0.79
CA ILE A 146 -11.21 -7.80 0.59
C ILE A 146 -12.22 -6.84 -0.06
N ASP A 147 -12.28 -5.61 0.44
CA ASP A 147 -13.14 -4.57 -0.10
C ASP A 147 -12.74 -4.22 -1.53
N PHE A 148 -11.46 -4.01 -1.83
CA PHE A 148 -11.02 -3.77 -3.22
C PHE A 148 -11.50 -4.87 -4.17
N TRP A 149 -11.34 -6.15 -3.83
CA TRP A 149 -11.77 -7.22 -4.72
C TRP A 149 -13.29 -7.33 -4.85
N ARG A 150 -14.05 -7.12 -3.78
CA ARG A 150 -15.52 -7.14 -3.80
C ARG A 150 -16.08 -5.94 -4.56
N PHE A 151 -15.66 -4.73 -4.20
CA PHE A 151 -16.14 -3.49 -4.79
C PHE A 151 -15.66 -3.32 -6.24
N ASN A 152 -14.40 -3.66 -6.59
CA ASN A 152 -13.97 -3.60 -7.99
C ASN A 152 -14.72 -4.59 -8.88
N SER A 153 -15.14 -5.74 -8.34
CA SER A 153 -15.99 -6.69 -9.09
C SER A 153 -17.38 -6.09 -9.36
N ASP A 154 -17.95 -5.36 -8.40
CA ASP A 154 -19.22 -4.65 -8.60
C ASP A 154 -19.05 -3.44 -9.53
N TYR A 155 -17.98 -2.66 -9.40
CA TYR A 155 -17.67 -1.56 -10.31
C TYR A 155 -17.42 -2.04 -11.74
N CYS A 156 -16.79 -3.21 -11.93
CA CYS A 156 -16.68 -3.86 -13.23
C CYS A 156 -18.08 -4.10 -13.83
N ARG A 157 -18.99 -4.71 -13.07
CA ARG A 157 -20.39 -4.89 -13.50
C ARG A 157 -21.03 -3.54 -13.87
N GLN A 158 -20.93 -2.53 -13.01
CA GLN A 158 -21.51 -1.20 -13.25
C GLN A 158 -20.98 -0.59 -14.55
N ILE A 159 -19.68 -0.68 -14.83
CA ILE A 159 -19.08 -0.19 -16.08
C ILE A 159 -19.69 -0.91 -17.30
N TYR A 160 -19.86 -2.23 -17.25
CA TYR A 160 -20.47 -3.00 -18.35
C TYR A 160 -21.94 -2.66 -18.56
N GLU A 161 -22.68 -2.33 -17.49
CA GLU A 161 -24.09 -1.93 -17.53
C GLU A 161 -24.28 -0.47 -17.99
N ASP A 162 -23.61 0.48 -17.32
CA ASP A 162 -23.81 1.92 -17.48
C ASP A 162 -23.30 2.46 -18.83
N LEU A 163 -22.33 1.78 -19.44
CA LEU A 163 -21.79 2.16 -20.75
C LEU A 163 -22.56 1.54 -21.92
N GLN A 164 -23.61 0.74 -21.70
CA GLN A 164 -24.49 0.32 -22.79
C GLN A 164 -25.32 1.50 -23.30
N PRO A 165 -25.47 1.67 -24.63
CA PRO A 165 -26.33 2.71 -25.18
C PRO A 165 -27.78 2.55 -24.70
N PRO A 166 -28.39 3.58 -24.10
CA PRO A 166 -29.74 3.46 -23.53
C PRO A 166 -30.83 3.38 -24.61
N VAL A 167 -30.51 3.72 -25.87
CA VAL A 167 -31.47 3.77 -26.98
C VAL A 167 -30.87 3.12 -28.22
N SER A 168 -31.61 2.17 -28.79
CA SER A 168 -31.37 1.59 -30.11
C SER A 168 -32.58 1.90 -31.01
N PRO A 169 -32.39 2.52 -32.21
CA PRO A 169 -33.47 2.70 -33.18
C PRO A 169 -34.05 1.35 -33.65
N SER A 170 -35.27 1.32 -34.20
CA SER A 170 -35.89 0.06 -34.63
C SER A 170 -35.15 -0.68 -35.76
N SER A 171 -34.29 0.00 -36.52
CA SER A 171 -33.52 -0.57 -37.62
C SER A 171 -32.11 -1.04 -37.23
N MET A 172 -31.67 -0.83 -35.99
CA MET A 172 -30.29 -1.11 -35.56
C MET A 172 -30.24 -1.43 -34.06
N TRP A 173 -29.40 -2.38 -33.67
CA TRP A 173 -29.09 -2.63 -32.27
C TRP A 173 -27.66 -2.18 -31.97
N ASN A 174 -27.53 -1.17 -31.09
CA ASN A 174 -26.25 -0.68 -30.61
C ASN A 174 -25.86 -1.35 -29.29
N SER A 175 -24.58 -1.65 -29.15
CA SER A 175 -23.96 -2.09 -27.89
C SER A 175 -22.56 -1.54 -27.76
N SER A 176 -22.08 -1.45 -26.52
CA SER A 176 -20.70 -1.08 -26.22
C SER A 176 -19.92 -2.31 -25.78
N GLU A 177 -18.73 -2.50 -26.35
CA GLU A 177 -17.76 -3.48 -25.87
C GLU A 177 -16.71 -2.77 -25.02
N ILE A 178 -16.60 -3.17 -23.76
CA ILE A 178 -15.56 -2.68 -22.84
C ILE A 178 -14.32 -3.54 -23.04
N ARG A 179 -13.47 -3.10 -23.97
CA ARG A 179 -12.23 -3.80 -24.33
C ARG A 179 -11.13 -3.54 -23.30
N PRO A 180 -10.35 -4.57 -22.91
CA PRO A 180 -9.08 -4.38 -22.22
C PRO A 180 -8.09 -3.59 -23.09
N LEU A 181 -7.01 -3.09 -22.49
CA LEU A 181 -5.93 -2.45 -23.25
C LEU A 181 -5.15 -3.51 -24.04
N GLU A 182 -4.68 -3.17 -25.24
CA GLU A 182 -3.76 -4.01 -26.02
C GLU A 182 -2.33 -3.81 -25.49
N GLY A 183 -1.66 -4.91 -25.15
CA GLY A 183 -0.34 -4.92 -24.53
C GLY A 183 -0.38 -5.37 -23.07
N PHE A 184 0.60 -4.96 -22.27
CA PHE A 184 0.68 -5.30 -20.85
C PHE A 184 0.65 -4.06 -19.93
N VAL A 185 0.13 -4.24 -18.72
CA VAL A 185 0.16 -3.22 -17.66
C VAL A 185 1.35 -3.47 -16.74
N PHE A 186 2.14 -2.43 -16.50
CA PHE A 186 3.24 -2.46 -15.53
C PHE A 186 2.78 -1.89 -14.18
N SER A 187 2.64 -2.75 -13.18
CA SER A 187 2.21 -2.38 -11.82
C SER A 187 3.41 -2.26 -10.89
N VAL A 188 3.59 -1.09 -10.27
CA VAL A 188 4.69 -0.80 -9.33
C VAL A 188 4.10 -0.37 -8.00
N THR A 189 4.32 -1.17 -6.97
CA THR A 189 3.57 -1.05 -5.71
C THR A 189 4.45 -0.60 -4.54
N PRO A 190 3.86 0.10 -3.56
CA PRO A 190 4.60 0.65 -2.43
C PRO A 190 4.76 -0.39 -1.32
N PHE A 191 5.43 -0.01 -0.22
CA PHE A 191 5.59 -0.89 0.95
C PHE A 191 4.48 -0.73 1.99
N ASN A 192 3.79 0.40 2.00
CA ASN A 192 3.01 0.85 3.14
C ASN A 192 1.64 0.17 3.24
N PHE A 193 1.08 -0.33 2.13
CA PHE A 193 -0.19 -1.06 2.13
C PHE A 193 -0.09 -2.31 1.26
N SER A 194 -0.36 -3.45 1.89
CA SER A 194 -0.47 -4.74 1.19
C SER A 194 -1.72 -4.79 0.30
N SER A 195 -2.78 -4.08 0.70
CA SER A 195 -4.00 -3.88 -0.07
C SER A 195 -3.71 -3.20 -1.40
N ILE A 196 -3.04 -2.05 -1.40
CA ILE A 196 -2.61 -1.33 -2.61
C ILE A 196 -1.73 -2.25 -3.45
N ALA A 197 -0.79 -2.97 -2.82
CA ALA A 197 0.13 -3.82 -3.53
C ALA A 197 -0.53 -4.95 -4.33
N ALA A 198 -1.60 -5.55 -3.82
CA ALA A 198 -2.38 -6.51 -4.59
C ALA A 198 -3.43 -5.83 -5.50
N ASN A 199 -4.00 -4.69 -5.10
CA ASN A 199 -5.04 -4.00 -5.86
C ASN A 199 -4.53 -3.46 -7.20
N LEU A 200 -3.33 -2.87 -7.26
CA LEU A 200 -2.83 -2.27 -8.51
C LEU A 200 -2.81 -3.28 -9.67
N PRO A 201 -2.20 -4.48 -9.54
CA PRO A 201 -2.24 -5.47 -10.60
C PRO A 201 -3.62 -6.16 -10.73
N SER A 202 -4.34 -6.40 -9.61
CA SER A 202 -5.63 -7.11 -9.70
C SER A 202 -6.74 -6.28 -10.34
N SER A 203 -6.78 -4.97 -10.11
CA SER A 203 -7.79 -4.08 -10.71
C SER A 203 -7.66 -4.02 -12.23
N ALA A 204 -6.43 -3.95 -12.75
CA ALA A 204 -6.16 -4.07 -14.18
C ALA A 204 -6.58 -5.46 -14.71
N ALA A 205 -6.28 -6.53 -13.96
CA ALA A 205 -6.64 -7.89 -14.32
C ALA A 205 -8.16 -8.14 -14.35
N ILE A 206 -8.93 -7.58 -13.41
CA ILE A 206 -10.41 -7.65 -13.39
C ILE A 206 -10.98 -7.14 -14.72
N MET A 207 -10.41 -6.05 -15.25
CA MET A 207 -10.80 -5.45 -16.53
C MET A 207 -10.21 -6.16 -17.76
N GLY A 208 -9.64 -7.36 -17.60
CA GLY A 208 -9.16 -8.21 -18.69
C GLY A 208 -7.73 -7.90 -19.18
N ASN A 209 -6.98 -7.05 -18.49
CA ASN A 209 -5.57 -6.79 -18.80
C ASN A 209 -4.67 -7.87 -18.19
N THR A 210 -3.49 -8.04 -18.74
CA THR A 210 -2.41 -8.84 -18.15
C THR A 210 -1.22 -7.94 -17.83
N GLY A 211 -0.29 -8.40 -16.98
CA GLY A 211 0.76 -7.49 -16.56
C GLY A 211 1.93 -8.06 -15.80
N VAL A 212 2.87 -7.15 -15.54
CA VAL A 212 4.06 -7.36 -14.72
C VAL A 212 3.88 -6.57 -13.43
N TRP A 213 3.95 -7.26 -12.31
CA TRP A 213 3.90 -6.68 -10.97
C TRP A 213 5.30 -6.65 -10.36
N LYS A 214 5.83 -5.44 -10.15
CA LYS A 214 7.08 -5.21 -9.42
C LYS A 214 6.77 -4.74 -8.00
N PRO A 215 6.78 -5.65 -7.00
CA PRO A 215 6.54 -5.30 -5.61
C PRO A 215 7.66 -4.44 -5.01
N SER A 216 7.32 -3.63 -4.01
CA SER A 216 8.33 -2.92 -3.21
C SER A 216 9.31 -3.88 -2.57
N ARG A 217 10.58 -3.45 -2.47
CA ARG A 217 11.63 -4.23 -1.82
C ARG A 217 11.42 -4.44 -0.32
N ASN A 218 10.52 -3.65 0.27
CA ASN A 218 10.25 -3.66 1.70
C ASN A 218 8.96 -4.44 2.04
N SER A 219 8.35 -5.13 1.07
CA SER A 219 7.12 -5.90 1.28
C SER A 219 7.07 -7.20 0.45
N TYR A 220 8.23 -7.81 0.16
CA TYR A 220 8.27 -9.03 -0.67
C TYR A 220 7.51 -10.21 -0.05
N VAL A 221 7.56 -10.41 1.27
CA VAL A 221 6.94 -11.57 1.94
C VAL A 221 5.43 -11.49 1.88
N SER A 222 4.84 -10.37 2.29
CA SER A 222 3.38 -10.18 2.26
C SER A 222 2.87 -10.22 0.81
N ASN A 223 3.56 -9.54 -0.11
CA ASN A 223 3.15 -9.51 -1.51
C ASN A 223 3.28 -10.87 -2.21
N TYR A 224 4.29 -11.67 -1.88
CA TYR A 224 4.42 -13.03 -2.40
C TYR A 224 3.27 -13.93 -1.93
N ARG A 225 2.92 -13.87 -0.63
CA ARG A 225 1.78 -14.62 -0.09
C ARG A 225 0.45 -14.19 -0.72
N LEU A 226 0.29 -12.89 -1.01
CA LEU A 226 -0.86 -12.38 -1.77
C LEU A 226 -0.89 -12.87 -3.22
N MET A 227 0.26 -12.94 -3.90
CA MET A 227 0.35 -13.57 -5.22
C MET A 227 -0.10 -15.04 -5.17
N ARG A 228 0.40 -15.81 -4.19
CA ARG A 228 -0.01 -17.20 -3.97
C ARG A 228 -1.50 -17.33 -3.68
N LEU A 229 -2.07 -16.43 -2.88
CA LEU A 229 -3.51 -16.40 -2.60
C LEU A 229 -4.32 -16.20 -3.87
N MET A 230 -3.92 -15.27 -4.76
CA MET A 230 -4.59 -15.09 -6.05
C MET A 230 -4.45 -16.33 -6.95
N MET A 231 -3.30 -17.01 -6.95
CA MET A 231 -3.11 -18.27 -7.67
C MET A 231 -4.04 -19.37 -7.12
N ASP A 232 -4.15 -19.53 -5.80
CA ASP A 232 -5.05 -20.49 -5.14
C ASP A 232 -6.54 -20.18 -5.43
N ALA A 233 -6.86 -18.90 -5.62
CA ALA A 233 -8.18 -18.46 -6.05
C ALA A 233 -8.49 -18.87 -7.50
N GLY A 234 -7.48 -19.14 -8.33
CA GLY A 234 -7.61 -19.59 -9.71
C GLY A 234 -7.17 -18.55 -10.74
N LEU A 235 -6.32 -17.59 -10.35
CA LEU A 235 -5.70 -16.67 -11.30
C LEU A 235 -4.91 -17.46 -12.36
N PRO A 236 -5.24 -17.33 -13.66
CA PRO A 236 -4.54 -18.07 -14.69
C PRO A 236 -3.06 -17.68 -14.80
N ALA A 237 -2.24 -18.64 -15.22
CA ALA A 237 -0.85 -18.45 -15.55
C ALA A 237 -0.65 -17.26 -16.51
N GLY A 238 0.29 -16.38 -16.20
CA GLY A 238 0.68 -15.24 -17.03
C GLY A 238 -0.19 -13.99 -16.87
N VAL A 239 -1.35 -14.05 -16.22
CA VAL A 239 -2.22 -12.86 -16.06
C VAL A 239 -1.56 -11.79 -15.19
N ILE A 240 -0.96 -12.19 -14.07
CA ILE A 240 -0.09 -11.34 -13.24
C ILE A 240 1.22 -12.08 -13.06
N ASN A 241 2.34 -11.42 -13.39
CA ASN A 241 3.68 -11.97 -13.21
C ASN A 241 4.40 -11.19 -12.10
N PHE A 242 4.81 -11.90 -11.05
CA PHE A 242 5.41 -11.32 -9.84
C PHE A 242 6.93 -11.25 -9.98
N ILE A 243 7.47 -10.03 -10.06
CA ILE A 243 8.87 -9.77 -10.42
C ILE A 243 9.56 -8.93 -9.33
N PRO A 244 10.05 -9.58 -8.25
CA PRO A 244 11.03 -8.97 -7.37
C PRO A 244 12.26 -8.57 -8.17
N GLY A 245 12.61 -7.28 -8.19
CA GLY A 245 13.74 -6.83 -8.98
C GLY A 245 14.14 -5.40 -8.67
N LYS A 246 15.34 -5.03 -9.10
CA LYS A 246 15.87 -3.67 -9.01
C LYS A 246 14.95 -2.72 -9.78
N ALA A 247 14.50 -1.65 -9.11
CA ALA A 247 13.49 -0.75 -9.66
C ALA A 247 13.89 -0.12 -11.00
N SER A 248 15.17 0.27 -11.15
CA SER A 248 15.71 0.80 -12.41
C SER A 248 15.67 -0.24 -13.52
N LEU A 249 16.20 -1.44 -13.27
CA LEU A 249 16.26 -2.52 -14.27
C LEU A 249 14.87 -2.90 -14.78
N VAL A 250 13.94 -3.24 -13.87
CA VAL A 250 12.59 -3.66 -14.26
C VAL A 250 11.83 -2.52 -14.92
N GLY A 251 11.94 -1.30 -14.35
CA GLY A 251 11.26 -0.11 -14.87
C GLY A 251 11.72 0.26 -16.27
N ASP A 252 13.03 0.31 -16.52
CA ASP A 252 13.59 0.72 -17.81
C ASP A 252 13.21 -0.29 -18.92
N ILE A 253 13.25 -1.60 -18.63
CA ILE A 253 12.81 -2.64 -19.58
C ILE A 253 11.32 -2.50 -19.88
N CYS A 254 10.47 -2.41 -18.86
CA CYS A 254 9.01 -2.32 -19.06
C CYS A 254 8.60 -1.03 -19.78
N MET A 255 9.15 0.13 -19.39
CA MET A 255 8.73 1.44 -19.92
C MET A 255 9.18 1.69 -21.36
N SER A 256 10.23 1.00 -21.80
CA SER A 256 10.73 1.06 -23.17
C SER A 256 10.12 0.02 -24.11
N HIS A 257 9.32 -0.92 -23.58
CA HIS A 257 8.79 -2.04 -24.35
C HIS A 257 7.65 -1.58 -25.29
N PRO A 258 7.66 -1.94 -26.59
CA PRO A 258 6.65 -1.47 -27.56
C PRO A 258 5.19 -1.79 -27.19
N GLU A 259 4.97 -2.90 -26.49
CA GLU A 259 3.65 -3.35 -26.04
C GLU A 259 3.25 -2.84 -24.64
N LEU A 260 3.91 -1.80 -24.11
CA LEU A 260 3.47 -1.17 -22.86
C LEU A 260 2.11 -0.49 -23.06
N ALA A 261 1.09 -0.98 -22.36
CA ALA A 261 -0.28 -0.47 -22.45
C ALA A 261 -0.62 0.54 -21.34
N GLY A 262 0.06 0.43 -20.20
CA GLY A 262 -0.15 1.33 -19.09
C GLY A 262 0.77 1.07 -17.90
N VAL A 263 0.83 2.05 -17.02
CA VAL A 263 1.51 1.98 -15.73
C VAL A 263 0.48 2.21 -14.64
N HIS A 264 0.48 1.34 -13.64
CA HIS A 264 -0.28 1.53 -12.40
C HIS A 264 0.70 1.66 -11.24
N PHE A 265 0.80 2.85 -10.67
CA PHE A 265 1.88 3.20 -9.74
C PHE A 265 1.34 3.79 -8.44
N THR A 266 1.92 3.37 -7.31
CA THR A 266 1.86 4.16 -6.08
C THR A 266 3.25 4.27 -5.48
N GLY A 267 3.66 5.50 -5.13
CA GLY A 267 4.97 5.78 -4.56
C GLY A 267 5.35 7.26 -4.63
N SER A 268 6.65 7.58 -4.57
CA SER A 268 7.06 9.00 -4.49
C SER A 268 6.76 9.82 -5.77
N THR A 269 6.46 11.11 -5.59
CA THR A 269 6.27 12.08 -6.68
C THR A 269 7.49 12.22 -7.59
N ALA A 270 8.71 12.06 -7.05
CA ALA A 270 9.93 12.09 -7.86
C ALA A 270 10.00 10.91 -8.84
N VAL A 271 9.67 9.70 -8.38
CA VAL A 271 9.65 8.51 -9.23
C VAL A 271 8.53 8.58 -10.26
N PHE A 272 7.33 9.00 -9.88
CA PHE A 272 6.22 9.12 -10.83
C PHE A 272 6.52 10.13 -11.95
N ARG A 273 7.10 11.29 -11.62
CA ARG A 273 7.57 12.26 -12.63
C ARG A 273 8.66 11.68 -13.54
N LYS A 274 9.55 10.84 -13.02
CA LYS A 274 10.55 10.14 -13.85
C LYS A 274 9.85 9.19 -14.82
N MET A 275 8.92 8.36 -14.36
CA MET A 275 8.18 7.42 -15.21
C MET A 275 7.44 8.12 -16.35
N TRP A 276 6.78 9.25 -16.07
CA TRP A 276 6.16 10.08 -17.10
C TRP A 276 7.15 10.53 -18.18
N LYS A 277 8.35 10.98 -17.78
CA LYS A 277 9.41 11.39 -18.73
C LYS A 277 9.94 10.21 -19.53
N ASP A 278 10.18 9.08 -18.88
CA ASP A 278 10.70 7.88 -19.54
C ASP A 278 9.72 7.38 -20.60
N ILE A 279 8.41 7.35 -20.30
CA ILE A 279 7.37 6.98 -21.27
C ILE A 279 7.31 8.00 -22.41
N ALA A 280 7.32 9.31 -22.09
CA ALA A 280 7.31 10.37 -23.10
C ALA A 280 8.49 10.26 -24.08
N ASN A 281 9.68 9.94 -23.56
CA ASN A 281 10.88 9.75 -24.38
C ASN A 281 10.82 8.49 -25.26
N ASN A 282 9.98 7.52 -24.93
CA ASN A 282 9.83 6.28 -25.68
C ASN A 282 8.61 6.27 -26.63
N LEU A 283 7.79 7.33 -26.67
CA LEU A 283 6.49 7.34 -27.38
C LEU A 283 6.54 6.85 -28.83
N GLU A 284 7.60 7.18 -29.58
CA GLU A 284 7.76 6.75 -30.98
C GLU A 284 7.91 5.23 -31.15
N ASN A 285 8.37 4.53 -30.10
CA ASN A 285 8.56 3.09 -30.09
C ASN A 285 7.34 2.33 -29.53
N LEU A 286 6.35 3.04 -28.97
CA LEU A 286 5.19 2.42 -28.31
C LEU A 286 4.04 2.25 -29.31
N ARG A 287 3.39 1.09 -29.28
CA ARG A 287 2.28 0.76 -30.18
C ARG A 287 1.01 1.53 -29.86
N SER A 288 0.78 1.80 -28.57
CA SER A 288 -0.37 2.52 -28.04
C SER A 288 0.13 3.62 -27.11
N TYR A 289 -0.71 4.63 -26.85
CA TYR A 289 -0.43 5.62 -25.80
C TYR A 289 -0.65 4.99 -24.43
N PRO A 290 0.40 4.77 -23.61
CA PRO A 290 0.21 4.09 -22.34
C PRO A 290 -0.63 4.95 -21.40
N ARG A 291 -1.57 4.32 -20.69
CA ARG A 291 -2.29 4.99 -19.61
C ARG A 291 -1.41 5.05 -18.37
N ILE A 292 -1.10 6.25 -17.90
CA ILE A 292 -0.29 6.44 -16.70
C ILE A 292 -1.24 6.79 -15.55
N VAL A 293 -1.49 5.81 -14.68
CA VAL A 293 -2.38 5.93 -13.53
C VAL A 293 -1.53 5.78 -12.27
N GLY A 294 -1.65 6.70 -11.34
CA GLY A 294 -0.97 6.51 -10.07
C GLY A 294 -1.28 7.55 -9.03
N GLU A 295 -0.88 7.19 -7.81
CA GLU A 295 -1.00 7.99 -6.61
C GLU A 295 0.39 8.28 -6.05
N THR A 296 0.54 9.48 -5.47
CA THR A 296 1.78 9.89 -4.82
C THR A 296 1.56 10.21 -3.36
N GLY A 297 2.65 10.47 -2.65
CA GLY A 297 2.60 10.92 -1.27
C GLY A 297 1.93 12.29 -1.08
N GLY A 298 1.77 12.68 0.19
CA GLY A 298 1.00 13.84 0.62
C GLY A 298 1.55 14.49 1.89
N LYS A 299 1.06 15.69 2.19
CA LYS A 299 1.34 16.41 3.44
C LYS A 299 0.03 16.86 4.08
N ASP A 300 -0.62 15.89 4.73
CA ASP A 300 -1.95 16.06 5.27
C ASP A 300 -1.95 16.91 6.53
N PHE A 301 -3.01 17.71 6.69
CA PHE A 301 -3.13 18.71 7.74
C PHE A 301 -4.39 18.52 8.58
N ILE A 302 -4.29 18.97 9.83
CA ILE A 302 -5.44 19.22 10.71
C ILE A 302 -5.47 20.73 10.99
N VAL A 303 -6.58 21.40 10.74
CA VAL A 303 -6.80 22.78 11.18
C VAL A 303 -7.92 22.78 12.22
N ALA A 304 -7.63 23.31 13.41
CA ALA A 304 -8.60 23.41 14.48
C ALA A 304 -9.21 24.81 14.48
N HIS A 305 -10.54 24.93 14.62
CA HIS A 305 -11.19 26.20 14.94
C HIS A 305 -11.18 26.41 16.47
N PRO A 306 -11.22 27.66 16.99
CA PRO A 306 -11.29 27.91 18.44
C PRO A 306 -12.43 27.15 19.16
N ASP A 307 -13.55 26.93 18.46
CA ASP A 307 -14.73 26.19 18.98
C ASP A 307 -14.69 24.67 18.73
N CYS A 308 -13.55 24.08 18.37
CA CYS A 308 -13.48 22.65 18.07
C CYS A 308 -13.71 21.75 19.30
N ASP A 309 -14.09 20.49 19.05
CA ASP A 309 -14.06 19.44 20.07
C ASP A 309 -12.60 19.07 20.38
N LYS A 310 -12.13 19.54 21.54
CA LYS A 310 -10.75 19.37 22.01
C LYS A 310 -10.36 17.89 22.18
N ARG A 311 -11.29 17.04 22.64
CA ARG A 311 -10.98 15.61 22.83
C ARG A 311 -10.89 14.91 21.48
N ALA A 312 -11.80 15.22 20.56
CA ALA A 312 -11.75 14.70 19.20
C ALA A 312 -10.46 15.14 18.48
N LEU A 313 -10.04 16.40 18.66
CA LEU A 313 -8.78 16.93 18.13
C LEU A 313 -7.56 16.15 18.66
N THR A 314 -7.44 15.98 19.97
CA THR A 314 -6.33 15.22 20.58
C THR A 314 -6.26 13.79 20.02
N VAL A 315 -7.40 13.10 19.91
CA VAL A 315 -7.45 11.75 19.33
C VAL A 315 -7.04 11.75 17.85
N ALA A 316 -7.49 12.75 17.07
CA ALA A 316 -7.14 12.87 15.66
C ALA A 316 -5.65 13.14 15.46
N LEU A 317 -5.03 14.00 16.27
CA LEU A 317 -3.59 14.27 16.24
C LEU A 317 -2.79 12.99 16.55
N LEU A 318 -3.16 12.26 17.61
CA LEU A 318 -2.46 11.03 18.02
C LEU A 318 -2.55 9.94 16.96
N ARG A 319 -3.77 9.61 16.51
CA ARG A 319 -3.98 8.51 15.56
C ARG A 319 -3.49 8.88 14.16
N GLY A 320 -3.77 10.11 13.73
CA GLY A 320 -3.39 10.60 12.40
C GLY A 320 -1.88 10.66 12.21
N ALA A 321 -1.13 11.04 13.24
CA ALA A 321 0.33 11.18 13.15
C ALA A 321 1.09 9.87 13.37
N PHE A 322 0.66 9.06 14.34
CA PHE A 322 1.51 8.01 14.90
C PHE A 322 1.06 6.58 14.56
N GLU A 323 -0.18 6.37 14.09
CA GLU A 323 -0.57 5.05 13.62
C GLU A 323 0.30 4.62 12.43
N PHE A 324 0.76 3.36 12.47
CA PHE A 324 1.72 2.83 11.51
C PHE A 324 2.97 3.72 11.36
N GLN A 325 3.42 4.31 12.48
CA GLN A 325 4.61 5.15 12.54
C GLN A 325 4.56 6.34 11.57
N GLY A 326 3.37 6.84 11.22
CA GLY A 326 3.20 7.92 10.24
C GLY A 326 3.53 7.52 8.80
N GLN A 327 3.70 6.22 8.50
CA GLN A 327 4.06 5.71 7.18
C GLN A 327 2.81 5.46 6.31
N LYS A 328 1.87 6.39 6.33
CA LYS A 328 0.68 6.39 5.47
C LYS A 328 0.77 7.58 4.52
N CYS A 329 0.32 7.41 3.27
CA CYS A 329 0.22 8.54 2.33
C CYS A 329 -0.67 9.67 2.88
N SER A 330 -1.58 9.31 3.80
CA SER A 330 -2.55 10.20 4.45
C SER A 330 -2.27 10.49 5.93
N ALA A 331 -1.04 10.25 6.41
CA ALA A 331 -0.70 10.55 7.79
C ALA A 331 -0.80 12.06 8.05
N ALA A 332 -1.59 12.45 9.05
CA ALA A 332 -1.67 13.83 9.49
C ALA A 332 -0.33 14.21 10.11
N SER A 333 0.49 14.97 9.37
CA SER A 333 1.87 15.27 9.75
C SER A 333 2.10 16.76 10.00
N ARG A 334 1.05 17.57 9.85
CA ARG A 334 1.02 18.96 10.30
C ARG A 334 -0.33 19.34 10.92
N ALA A 335 -0.31 20.24 11.90
CA ALA A 335 -1.50 20.80 12.49
C ALA A 335 -1.39 22.32 12.68
N TYR A 336 -2.52 23.00 12.56
CA TYR A 336 -2.68 24.43 12.82
C TYR A 336 -3.71 24.56 13.94
N ILE A 337 -3.28 25.04 15.10
CA ILE A 337 -4.08 25.03 16.33
C ILE A 337 -4.13 26.45 16.92
N PRO A 338 -5.32 26.99 17.27
CA PRO A 338 -5.39 28.33 17.85
C PRO A 338 -4.80 28.34 19.26
N GLU A 339 -4.24 29.47 19.68
CA GLU A 339 -3.62 29.66 21.01
C GLU A 339 -4.53 29.17 22.14
N SER A 340 -5.81 29.56 22.16
CA SER A 340 -6.73 29.17 23.24
C SER A 340 -7.01 27.67 23.31
N VAL A 341 -6.98 26.97 22.17
CA VAL A 341 -7.15 25.52 22.11
C VAL A 341 -5.86 24.83 22.50
N TRP A 342 -4.72 25.30 21.99
CA TRP A 342 -3.42 24.72 22.29
C TRP A 342 -3.11 24.79 23.79
N ASP A 343 -3.31 25.94 24.42
CA ASP A 343 -3.14 26.13 25.86
C ASP A 343 -4.03 25.18 26.68
N ALA A 344 -5.22 24.85 26.15
CA ALA A 344 -6.16 23.96 26.82
C ALA A 344 -5.80 22.46 26.66
N ILE A 345 -5.09 22.06 25.60
CA ILE A 345 -4.84 20.64 25.30
C ILE A 345 -3.37 20.21 25.40
N LYS A 346 -2.41 21.14 25.42
CA LYS A 346 -0.97 20.83 25.33
C LYS A 346 -0.54 19.77 26.34
N ASP A 347 -0.92 19.94 27.60
CA ASP A 347 -0.50 19.03 28.68
C ASP A 347 -1.12 17.64 28.53
N GLU A 348 -2.44 17.57 28.27
CA GLU A 348 -3.14 16.30 28.01
C GLU A 348 -2.56 15.60 26.78
N TYR A 349 -2.32 16.34 25.70
CA TYR A 349 -1.70 15.81 24.48
C TYR A 349 -0.33 15.20 24.77
N CYS A 350 0.56 15.94 25.46
CA CYS A 350 1.89 15.43 25.80
C CYS A 350 1.79 14.18 26.70
N GLU A 351 0.87 14.17 27.66
CA GLU A 351 0.61 13.01 28.52
C GLU A 351 0.14 11.79 27.70
N GLU A 352 -0.80 11.96 26.79
CA GLU A 352 -1.31 10.87 25.94
C GLU A 352 -0.25 10.37 24.96
N VAL A 353 0.58 11.25 24.38
CA VAL A 353 1.73 10.84 23.55
C VAL A 353 2.71 10.01 24.38
N SER A 354 2.99 10.38 25.63
CA SER A 354 3.90 9.62 26.50
C SER A 354 3.40 8.21 26.85
N LYS A 355 2.09 7.96 26.72
CA LYS A 355 1.48 6.63 26.93
C LYS A 355 1.61 5.72 25.71
N ILE A 356 2.02 6.24 24.54
CA ILE A 356 2.19 5.45 23.32
C ILE A 356 3.28 4.41 23.55
N ARG A 357 2.88 3.14 23.50
CA ARG A 357 3.81 2.01 23.54
C ARG A 357 4.35 1.73 22.15
N MET A 358 5.67 1.70 22.03
CA MET A 358 6.40 1.37 20.81
C MET A 358 7.24 0.12 21.03
N GLY A 359 7.21 -0.80 20.07
CA GLY A 359 8.05 -2.00 20.15
C GLY A 359 7.70 -3.05 19.10
N ASP A 360 7.97 -4.30 19.43
CA ASP A 360 7.67 -5.43 18.57
C ASP A 360 6.15 -5.58 18.32
N PRO A 361 5.68 -5.70 17.07
CA PRO A 361 4.25 -5.78 16.77
C PRO A 361 3.60 -7.10 17.20
N ARG A 362 4.38 -8.13 17.56
CA ARG A 362 3.90 -9.39 18.12
C ARG A 362 3.37 -9.21 19.55
N ASP A 363 3.81 -8.16 20.26
CA ASP A 363 3.10 -7.66 21.43
C ASP A 363 1.98 -6.71 21.01
N PHE A 364 0.75 -7.20 21.06
CA PHE A 364 -0.45 -6.44 20.67
C PHE A 364 -0.80 -5.32 21.67
N SER A 365 0.02 -5.09 22.71
CA SER A 365 -0.08 -3.90 23.56
C SER A 365 0.63 -2.68 22.97
N ASN A 366 1.49 -2.86 21.96
CA ASN A 366 2.17 -1.77 21.27
C ASN A 366 1.21 -1.07 20.30
N PHE A 367 1.23 0.27 20.34
CA PHE A 367 0.46 1.13 19.44
C PHE A 367 1.17 1.33 18.09
N MET A 368 2.50 1.38 18.12
CA MET A 368 3.34 1.50 16.93
C MET A 368 4.61 0.66 17.08
N SER A 369 5.38 0.56 16.00
CA SER A 369 6.57 -0.26 15.89
C SER A 369 7.71 0.50 15.20
N ALA A 370 8.64 -0.20 14.53
CA ALA A 370 9.73 0.40 13.79
C ALA A 370 9.28 1.00 12.44
N VAL A 371 10.03 1.98 11.94
CA VAL A 371 9.91 2.44 10.55
C VAL A 371 10.51 1.40 9.59
N ILE A 372 10.16 1.48 8.31
CA ILE A 372 10.28 0.34 7.40
C ILE A 372 11.72 -0.12 7.11
N ASP A 373 12.66 0.80 6.99
CA ASP A 373 14.04 0.47 6.67
C ASP A 373 15.01 1.57 7.14
N ARG A 374 16.30 1.28 7.00
CA ARG A 374 17.41 2.19 7.32
C ARG A 374 17.28 3.55 6.64
N LYS A 375 16.85 3.58 5.37
CA LYS A 375 16.75 4.83 4.61
C LYS A 375 15.65 5.72 5.18
N SER A 376 14.50 5.13 5.53
CA SER A 376 13.45 5.86 6.24
C SER A 376 13.93 6.35 7.59
N PHE A 377 14.63 5.50 8.35
CA PHE A 377 15.21 5.87 9.65
C PHE A 377 16.12 7.11 9.53
N ASP A 378 17.16 7.04 8.70
CA ASP A 378 18.12 8.13 8.52
C ASP A 378 17.45 9.42 8.01
N ASN A 379 16.44 9.30 7.14
CA ASN A 379 15.69 10.46 6.64
C ASN A 379 14.91 11.14 7.77
N ILE A 380 14.14 10.37 8.54
CA ILE A 380 13.27 10.89 9.59
C ILE A 380 14.09 11.48 10.74
N THR A 381 15.12 10.77 11.20
CA THR A 381 16.01 11.28 12.27
C THR A 381 16.73 12.56 11.84
N GLY A 382 17.06 12.68 10.56
CA GLY A 382 17.60 13.92 9.98
C GLY A 382 16.67 15.14 10.14
N TYR A 383 15.34 14.99 9.96
CA TYR A 383 14.39 16.08 10.22
C TYR A 383 14.31 16.41 11.72
N ILE A 384 14.32 15.39 12.58
CA ILE A 384 14.29 15.56 14.02
C ILE A 384 15.52 16.33 14.50
N ASP A 385 16.71 15.97 14.02
CA ASP A 385 17.96 16.62 14.44
C ASP A 385 18.05 18.06 13.95
N ARG A 386 17.61 18.37 12.72
CA ARG A 386 17.51 19.76 12.25
C ARG A 386 16.54 20.59 13.10
N ALA A 387 15.39 20.03 13.47
CA ALA A 387 14.43 20.70 14.34
C ALA A 387 14.96 20.92 15.77
N LYS A 388 15.88 20.07 16.28
CA LYS A 388 16.56 20.30 17.57
C LYS A 388 17.53 21.49 17.52
N GLU A 389 18.16 21.70 16.37
CA GLU A 389 19.17 22.75 16.16
C GLU A 389 18.55 24.10 15.79
N ASP A 390 17.31 24.13 15.28
CA ASP A 390 16.63 25.35 14.84
C ASP A 390 15.90 26.06 16.00
N PRO A 391 16.22 27.33 16.34
CA PRO A 391 15.57 28.09 17.42
C PRO A 391 14.10 28.49 17.12
N SER A 392 13.63 28.28 15.89
CA SER A 392 12.23 28.43 15.50
C SER A 392 11.38 27.19 15.78
N CYS A 393 12.02 26.10 16.20
CA CYS A 393 11.38 24.84 16.56
C CYS A 393 11.51 24.53 18.06
N GLU A 394 10.53 23.80 18.60
CA GLU A 394 10.59 23.22 19.94
C GLU A 394 10.06 21.78 19.89
N ILE A 395 10.87 20.81 20.28
CA ILE A 395 10.40 19.42 20.44
C ILE A 395 9.75 19.28 21.81
N ILE A 396 8.44 19.05 21.83
CA ILE A 396 7.65 18.98 23.07
C ILE A 396 7.39 17.53 23.54
N THR A 397 7.49 16.56 22.64
CA THR A 397 7.41 15.12 22.94
C THR A 397 8.37 14.34 22.05
N GLY A 398 8.91 13.23 22.57
CA GLY A 398 9.76 12.33 21.80
C GLY A 398 11.11 12.95 21.41
N GLY A 399 11.51 12.74 20.16
CA GLY A 399 12.80 13.18 19.63
C GLY A 399 13.96 12.19 19.85
N GLY A 400 13.71 11.09 20.57
CA GLY A 400 14.61 9.94 20.66
C GLY A 400 14.43 8.95 19.51
N TYR A 401 15.49 8.20 19.22
CA TYR A 401 15.51 7.13 18.21
C TYR A 401 16.62 6.13 18.54
N ASP A 402 16.41 4.85 18.17
CA ASP A 402 17.38 3.76 18.36
C ASP A 402 17.29 2.78 17.18
N ASP A 403 18.42 2.51 16.53
CA ASP A 403 18.56 1.55 15.43
C ASP A 403 19.30 0.26 15.81
N LYS A 404 19.56 -0.01 17.09
CA LYS A 404 20.33 -1.20 17.51
C LYS A 404 19.67 -2.53 17.17
N THR A 405 18.35 -2.65 17.40
CA THR A 405 17.60 -3.89 17.17
C THR A 405 16.63 -3.76 15.99
N GLY A 406 15.91 -2.64 15.93
CA GLY A 406 14.99 -2.30 14.85
C GLY A 406 15.04 -0.80 14.61
N TYR A 407 14.39 -0.31 13.56
CA TYR A 407 14.41 1.11 13.22
C TYR A 407 13.38 1.91 14.03
N PHE A 408 13.62 2.10 15.34
CA PHE A 408 12.65 2.71 16.25
C PHE A 408 12.83 4.22 16.37
N ILE A 409 11.74 4.97 16.19
CA ILE A 409 11.70 6.44 16.32
C ILE A 409 10.53 6.80 17.23
N GLU A 410 10.79 7.54 18.30
CA GLU A 410 9.74 7.94 19.24
C GLU A 410 8.69 8.84 18.56
N PRO A 411 7.40 8.78 18.98
CA PRO A 411 6.38 9.74 18.58
C PRO A 411 6.83 11.18 18.88
N THR A 412 7.20 11.91 17.83
CA THR A 412 7.86 13.20 17.96
C THR A 412 6.89 14.32 17.57
N THR A 413 6.77 15.31 18.44
CA THR A 413 5.98 16.51 18.15
C THR A 413 6.85 17.74 18.17
N ILE A 414 6.82 18.50 17.08
CA ILE A 414 7.62 19.71 16.86
C ILE A 414 6.65 20.90 16.82
N LEU A 415 6.78 21.84 17.76
CA LEU A 415 6.17 23.16 17.62
C LEU A 415 7.00 24.01 16.66
N CYS A 416 6.37 24.51 15.59
CA CYS A 416 7.01 25.34 14.58
C CYS A 416 6.48 26.77 14.68
N LYS A 417 7.36 27.73 14.99
CA LYS A 417 6.98 29.15 14.97
C LYS A 417 6.68 29.64 13.56
N ASP A 418 7.41 29.13 12.56
CA ASP A 418 7.14 29.38 11.15
C ASP A 418 6.19 28.29 10.61
N SER A 419 5.03 28.71 10.10
CA SER A 419 4.06 27.81 9.44
C SER A 419 4.59 27.20 8.14
N ARG A 420 5.73 27.71 7.64
CA ARG A 420 6.43 27.25 6.43
C ARG A 420 7.76 26.56 6.73
N TYR A 421 8.03 26.20 7.98
CA TYR A 421 9.20 25.40 8.32
C TYR A 421 9.23 24.09 7.49
N GLU A 422 10.41 23.53 7.23
CA GLU A 422 10.56 22.37 6.33
C GLU A 422 9.64 21.20 6.71
N SER A 423 9.49 20.90 8.00
CA SER A 423 8.63 19.80 8.47
C SER A 423 7.13 20.09 8.34
N MET A 424 6.73 21.34 8.04
CA MET A 424 5.36 21.75 7.71
C MET A 424 5.06 21.65 6.20
N GLU A 425 6.07 21.60 5.33
CA GLU A 425 5.92 21.54 3.87
C GLU A 425 6.32 20.18 3.26
N GLU A 426 7.36 19.55 3.79
CA GLU A 426 7.95 18.33 3.22
C GLU A 426 7.35 17.04 3.83
N GLU A 427 7.10 16.04 2.98
CA GLU A 427 6.62 14.72 3.41
C GLU A 427 7.75 13.92 4.07
N ILE A 428 7.61 13.63 5.36
CA ILE A 428 8.63 12.96 6.19
C ILE A 428 8.44 11.44 6.17
N PHE A 429 7.19 10.98 6.14
CA PHE A 429 6.80 9.56 6.18
C PHE A 429 7.29 8.83 7.44
N GLY A 430 7.12 9.47 8.60
CA GLY A 430 7.57 9.00 9.91
C GLY A 430 6.68 9.53 11.04
N PRO A 431 6.91 9.10 12.29
CA PRO A 431 6.07 9.46 13.44
C PRO A 431 6.40 10.88 13.95
N VAL A 432 6.26 11.88 13.07
CA VAL A 432 6.59 13.28 13.32
C VAL A 432 5.37 14.16 13.04
N MET A 433 4.81 14.77 14.08
CA MET A 433 3.76 15.77 14.00
C MET A 433 4.38 17.17 14.13
N SER A 434 4.16 18.04 13.14
CA SER A 434 4.55 19.45 13.23
C SER A 434 3.34 20.32 13.54
N ILE A 435 3.37 21.12 14.59
CA ILE A 435 2.25 21.96 15.01
C ILE A 435 2.65 23.42 14.89
N HIS A 436 1.86 24.20 14.17
CA HIS A 436 1.91 25.65 14.20
C HIS A 436 0.74 26.17 15.05
N VAL A 437 1.07 26.98 16.06
CA VAL A 437 0.07 27.65 16.90
C VAL A 437 -0.17 29.04 16.34
N TYR A 438 -1.43 29.39 16.08
CA TYR A 438 -1.80 30.66 15.47
C TYR A 438 -2.74 31.47 16.39
N PRO A 439 -2.75 32.82 16.32
CA PRO A 439 -3.67 33.63 17.11
C PRO A 439 -5.13 33.32 16.78
N ASP A 440 -6.00 33.18 17.78
CA ASP A 440 -7.42 32.81 17.58
C ASP A 440 -8.14 33.66 16.51
N ASN A 441 -7.79 34.94 16.40
CA ASN A 441 -8.38 35.91 15.48
C ASN A 441 -7.83 35.84 14.04
N ASP A 442 -6.85 34.96 13.77
CA ASP A 442 -6.19 34.80 12.48
C ASP A 442 -6.63 33.48 11.79
N PHE A 443 -7.84 32.98 12.08
CA PHE A 443 -8.39 31.77 11.45
C PHE A 443 -8.86 32.00 10.00
N GLU A 444 -9.48 33.15 9.71
CA GLU A 444 -9.98 33.55 8.39
C GLU A 444 -8.84 34.04 7.48
#